data_AF-A0A3D3RNN2-F1
#
_entry.id   AF-A0A3D3RNN2-F1
#
_cell.length_a   1.000
_cell.length_b   1.000
_cell.length_c   1.000
_cell.angle_alpha   90.00
_cell.angle_beta   90.00
_cell.angle_gamma   90.00
#
_symmetry.space_group_name_H-M   'P 1'
#
loop_
_entity.id
_entity.type
_entity.pdbx_description
1 polymer ?
#
loop_
_entity_poly.entity_id
_entity_poly.type
_entity_poly.pdbx_seq_one_letter_code
_entity_poly.pdbx_strand_id
1 'polypeptide(L)'
;LVNHLFYTVSDMERVGDHAENLAEFVQYRQEHGFTFSDNGESELKEICQIVYNSFHNSILARKTENIEYVKNVAKLEEDVDNLEEELREKHIERLSKGECEAQAGVIFLDIISNLERISDHAQNIAGYVRDEKMA
;
A
#
# COMPACT_ATOMS: atom_id res chain seq x y z
N LEU A 1 -18.19 -17.93 -4.69
CA LEU A 1 -17.15 -18.80 -5.28
C LEU A 1 -16.68 -18.37 -6.67
N VAL A 2 -17.30 -18.78 -7.79
CA VAL A 2 -16.73 -18.48 -9.13
C VAL A 2 -16.50 -16.98 -9.36
N ASN A 3 -17.48 -16.13 -9.00
CA ASN A 3 -17.34 -14.68 -9.14
C ASN A 3 -16.20 -14.10 -8.28
N HIS A 4 -16.04 -14.57 -7.04
CA HIS A 4 -15.01 -14.08 -6.12
C HIS A 4 -13.59 -14.49 -6.54
N LEU A 5 -13.44 -15.60 -7.27
CA LEU A 5 -12.17 -15.97 -7.88
C LEU A 5 -11.81 -15.00 -9.02
N PHE A 6 -12.78 -14.63 -9.86
CA PHE A 6 -12.55 -13.60 -10.90
C PHE A 6 -12.22 -12.24 -10.30
N TYR A 7 -12.93 -11.82 -9.25
CA TYR A 7 -12.63 -10.56 -8.57
C TYR A 7 -11.25 -10.58 -7.93
N THR A 8 -10.86 -11.67 -7.28
CA THR A 8 -9.50 -11.84 -6.74
C THR A 8 -8.43 -11.63 -7.80
N VAL A 9 -8.59 -12.21 -8.99
CA VAL A 9 -7.63 -12.02 -10.09
C VAL A 9 -7.57 -10.55 -10.53
N SER A 10 -8.70 -9.86 -10.57
CA SER A 10 -8.76 -8.43 -10.91
C SER A 10 -8.08 -7.55 -9.86
N ASP A 11 -8.29 -7.80 -8.56
CA ASP A 11 -7.58 -7.04 -7.50
C ASP A 11 -6.08 -7.34 -7.50
N MET A 12 -5.66 -8.58 -7.79
CA MET A 12 -4.23 -8.92 -7.94
C MET A 12 -3.58 -8.20 -9.13
N GLU A 13 -4.30 -8.00 -10.23
CA GLU A 13 -3.80 -7.23 -11.38
C GLU A 13 -3.65 -5.75 -11.04
N ARG A 14 -4.63 -5.15 -10.35
CA ARG A 14 -4.52 -3.76 -9.87
C ARG A 14 -3.37 -3.54 -8.88
N VAL A 15 -3.08 -4.52 -8.01
CA VAL A 15 -1.87 -4.48 -7.18
C VAL A 15 -0.60 -4.44 -8.06
N GLY A 16 -0.60 -5.18 -9.16
CA GLY A 16 0.45 -5.13 -10.18
C GLY A 16 0.62 -3.75 -10.78
N ASP A 17 -0.47 -3.10 -11.20
CA ASP A 17 -0.43 -1.73 -11.75
C ASP A 17 0.16 -0.73 -10.76
N HIS A 18 -0.24 -0.80 -9.48
CA HIS A 18 0.33 0.07 -8.45
C HIS A 18 1.81 -0.22 -8.19
N ALA A 19 2.22 -1.49 -8.24
CA ALA A 19 3.63 -1.87 -8.14
C ALA A 19 4.45 -1.36 -9.35
N GLU A 20 3.87 -1.32 -10.55
CA GLU A 20 4.49 -0.73 -11.74
C GLU A 20 4.68 0.78 -11.55
N ASN A 21 3.64 1.51 -11.12
CA ASN A 21 3.77 2.95 -10.79
C ASN A 21 4.89 3.22 -9.79
N LEU A 22 5.02 2.39 -8.75
CA LEU A 22 6.10 2.51 -7.76
C LEU A 22 7.49 2.30 -8.39
N ALA A 23 7.61 1.35 -9.32
CA ALA A 23 8.85 1.12 -10.06
C ALA A 23 9.20 2.32 -10.96
N GLU A 24 8.20 2.92 -11.61
CA GLU A 24 8.38 4.15 -12.40
C GLU A 24 8.88 5.31 -11.55
N PHE A 25 8.36 5.51 -10.34
CA PHE A 25 8.87 6.54 -9.43
C PHE A 25 10.34 6.33 -9.04
N VAL A 26 10.74 5.06 -8.85
CA VAL A 26 12.15 4.73 -8.56
C VAL A 26 13.05 5.03 -9.77
N GLN A 27 12.60 4.72 -10.99
CA GLN A 27 13.32 5.08 -12.21
C GLN A 27 13.44 6.60 -12.37
N TYR A 28 12.33 7.32 -12.18
CA TYR A 28 12.29 8.77 -12.25
C TYR A 28 13.26 9.41 -11.24
N ARG A 29 13.34 8.87 -10.02
CA ARG A 29 14.34 9.27 -9.00
C ARG A 29 15.77 9.07 -9.48
N GLN A 30 16.09 7.94 -10.08
CA GLN A 30 17.43 7.64 -10.59
C GLN A 30 17.82 8.57 -11.74
N GLU A 31 16.89 8.93 -12.60
CA GLU A 31 17.12 9.82 -13.74
C GLU A 31 17.31 11.29 -13.34
N HIS A 32 16.53 11.77 -12.37
CA HIS A 32 16.49 13.19 -11.99
C HIS A 32 17.33 13.53 -10.76
N GLY A 33 17.82 12.53 -10.04
CA GLY A 33 18.84 12.70 -9.00
C GLY A 33 18.37 13.33 -7.68
N PHE A 34 17.06 13.37 -7.41
CA PHE A 34 16.55 13.83 -6.11
C PHE A 34 16.62 12.72 -5.05
N THR A 35 16.66 13.13 -3.79
CA THR A 35 16.72 12.22 -2.65
C THR A 35 15.65 12.58 -1.62
N PHE A 36 15.09 11.56 -0.98
CA PHE A 36 14.34 11.79 0.25
C PHE A 36 15.29 12.03 1.42
N SER A 37 14.82 12.72 2.45
CA SER A 37 15.54 12.77 3.72
C SER A 37 15.61 11.39 4.37
N ASP A 38 16.55 11.18 5.29
CA ASP A 38 16.67 9.90 6.02
C ASP A 38 15.34 9.51 6.71
N ASN A 39 14.63 10.51 7.26
CA ASN A 39 13.30 10.31 7.83
C ASN A 39 12.30 9.86 6.76
N GLY A 40 12.23 10.54 5.62
CA GLY A 40 11.34 10.18 4.52
C GLY A 40 11.62 8.77 3.98
N GLU A 41 12.88 8.38 3.85
CA GLU A 41 13.22 7.01 3.45
C GLU A 41 12.83 5.96 4.49
N SER A 42 12.99 6.26 5.78
CA SER A 42 12.57 5.35 6.86
C SER A 42 11.05 5.18 6.90
N GLU A 43 10.32 6.28 6.75
CA GLU A 43 8.86 6.31 6.70
C GLU A 43 8.32 5.50 5.51
N LEU A 44 8.90 5.68 4.32
CA LEU A 44 8.52 4.88 3.13
C LEU A 44 8.79 3.38 3.32
N LYS A 45 9.90 3.02 3.97
CA LYS A 45 10.22 1.61 4.27
C LYS A 45 9.21 1.00 5.24
N GLU A 46 8.78 1.76 6.24
CA GLU A 46 7.81 1.33 7.24
C GLU A 46 6.45 1.01 6.58
N ILE A 47 5.84 1.98 5.90
CA ILE A 47 4.54 1.77 5.24
C ILE A 47 4.62 0.66 4.18
N CYS A 48 5.70 0.60 3.40
CA CYS A 48 5.91 -0.47 2.42
C CYS A 48 5.93 -1.87 3.07
N GLN A 49 6.56 -2.01 4.25
CA GLN A 49 6.61 -3.28 4.96
C GLN A 49 5.23 -3.72 5.47
N ILE A 50 4.40 -2.78 5.93
CA ILE A 50 3.03 -3.06 6.38
C ILE A 50 2.14 -3.46 5.19
N VAL A 51 2.20 -2.72 4.08
CA VAL A 51 1.48 -3.03 2.84
C VAL A 51 1.88 -4.39 2.27
N TYR A 52 3.18 -4.70 2.25
CA TYR A 52 3.66 -6.03 1.85
C TYR A 52 3.04 -7.13 2.71
N ASN A 53 3.00 -6.93 4.03
CA ASN A 53 2.39 -7.88 4.95
C ASN A 53 0.88 -8.00 4.72
N SER A 54 0.18 -6.89 4.47
CA SER A 54 -1.26 -6.87 4.17
C SER A 54 -1.56 -7.73 2.93
N PHE A 55 -0.85 -7.46 1.82
CA PHE A 55 -1.00 -8.24 0.59
C PHE A 55 -0.59 -9.70 0.77
N HIS A 56 0.51 -9.99 1.47
CA HIS A 56 0.90 -11.37 1.73
C HIS A 56 -0.17 -12.14 2.52
N ASN A 57 -0.75 -11.52 3.56
CA ASN A 57 -1.81 -12.15 4.35
C ASN A 57 -3.08 -12.36 3.52
N SER A 58 -3.43 -11.47 2.57
CA SER A 58 -4.60 -11.67 1.72
C SER A 58 -4.44 -12.88 0.79
N ILE A 59 -3.24 -13.10 0.25
CA ILE A 59 -2.91 -14.29 -0.53
C ILE A 59 -2.98 -15.56 0.33
N LEU A 60 -2.47 -15.52 1.56
CA LEU A 60 -2.59 -16.64 2.49
C LEU A 60 -4.05 -16.92 2.87
N ALA A 61 -4.85 -15.89 3.12
CA ALA A 61 -6.29 -16.00 3.38
C ALA A 61 -6.99 -16.69 2.21
N ARG A 62 -6.73 -16.26 0.97
CA ARG A 62 -7.30 -16.86 -0.24
C ARG A 62 -6.88 -18.30 -0.44
N LYS A 63 -5.59 -18.62 -0.23
CA LYS A 63 -5.02 -19.95 -0.45
C LYS A 63 -5.47 -20.98 0.58
N THR A 64 -5.59 -20.56 1.84
CA THR A 64 -5.84 -21.46 2.97
C THR A 64 -7.27 -21.40 3.48
N GLU A 65 -8.03 -20.39 3.05
CA GLU A 65 -9.37 -20.06 3.55
C GLU A 65 -9.42 -19.84 5.08
N ASN A 66 -8.27 -19.52 5.68
CA ASN A 66 -8.15 -19.28 7.12
C ASN A 66 -8.55 -17.85 7.48
N ILE A 67 -9.59 -17.73 8.30
CA ILE A 67 -10.17 -16.45 8.75
C ILE A 67 -9.21 -15.62 9.60
N GLU A 68 -8.22 -16.22 10.26
CA GLU A 68 -7.23 -15.45 11.01
C GLU A 68 -6.39 -14.55 10.09
N TYR A 69 -6.08 -15.01 8.87
CA TYR A 69 -5.42 -14.15 7.89
C TYR A 69 -6.33 -13.00 7.42
N VAL A 70 -7.64 -13.24 7.29
CA VAL A 70 -8.61 -12.18 6.95
C VAL A 70 -8.62 -11.08 8.02
N LYS A 71 -8.65 -11.46 9.30
CA LYS A 71 -8.60 -10.51 10.41
C LYS A 71 -7.28 -9.73 10.43
N ASN A 72 -6.17 -10.39 10.15
CA ASN A 72 -4.87 -9.74 10.08
C ASN A 72 -4.82 -8.71 8.94
N VAL A 73 -5.38 -9.01 7.77
CA VAL A 73 -5.46 -8.04 6.66
C VAL A 73 -6.24 -6.80 7.07
N ALA A 74 -7.43 -6.96 7.67
CA ALA A 74 -8.24 -5.82 8.11
C ALA A 74 -7.50 -4.93 9.13
N LYS A 75 -6.73 -5.54 10.05
CA LYS A 75 -5.90 -4.77 10.98
C LYS A 75 -4.75 -4.04 10.27
N LEU A 76 -4.08 -4.72 9.33
CA LEU A 76 -2.96 -4.14 8.59
C LEU A 76 -3.42 -3.02 7.66
N GLU A 77 -4.63 -3.09 7.12
CA GLU A 77 -5.22 -1.98 6.34
C GLU A 77 -5.48 -0.76 7.23
N GLU A 78 -6.08 -0.94 8.41
CA GLU A 78 -6.23 0.15 9.38
C GLU A 78 -4.86 0.75 9.79
N ASP A 79 -3.83 -0.09 9.98
CA ASP A 79 -2.47 0.37 10.25
C ASP A 79 -1.88 1.18 9.06
N VAL A 80 -2.18 0.81 7.81
CA VAL A 80 -1.73 1.53 6.60
C VAL A 80 -2.44 2.86 6.46
N ASP A 81 -3.75 2.92 6.64
CA ASP A 81 -4.55 4.15 6.51
C ASP A 81 -4.09 5.21 7.51
N ASN A 82 -3.95 4.82 8.78
CA ASN A 82 -3.48 5.72 9.83
C ASN A 82 -2.06 6.22 9.54
N LEU A 83 -1.18 5.35 9.05
CA LEU A 83 0.20 5.73 8.74
C LEU A 83 0.24 6.63 7.50
N GLU A 84 -0.58 6.39 6.48
CA GLU A 84 -0.69 7.25 5.29
C GLU A 84 -1.08 8.67 5.69
N GLU A 85 -2.11 8.82 6.53
CA GLU A 85 -2.57 10.11 7.03
C GLU A 85 -1.46 10.83 7.82
N GLU A 86 -0.81 10.11 8.75
CA GLU A 86 0.31 10.65 9.54
C GLU A 86 1.47 11.12 8.65
N LEU A 87 1.86 10.30 7.67
CA LEU A 87 2.97 10.63 6.76
C LEU A 87 2.61 11.82 5.86
N ARG A 88 1.38 11.90 5.38
CA ARG A 88 0.86 13.02 4.60
C ARG A 88 0.91 14.32 5.40
N GLU A 89 0.44 14.32 6.65
CA GLU A 89 0.50 15.50 7.53
C GLU A 89 1.93 15.97 7.78
N LYS A 90 2.82 15.06 8.20
CA LYS A 90 4.24 15.38 8.43
C LYS A 90 4.92 15.89 7.17
N HIS A 91 4.50 15.41 6.00
CA HIS A 91 5.05 15.85 4.73
C HIS A 91 4.61 17.28 4.37
N ILE A 92 3.33 17.59 4.55
CA ILE A 92 2.80 18.96 4.37
C ILE A 92 3.50 19.93 5.32
N GLU A 93 3.76 19.53 6.57
CA GLU A 93 4.50 20.35 7.52
C GLU A 93 5.94 20.64 7.03
N ARG A 94 6.68 19.63 6.56
CA ARG A 94 8.03 19.79 5.98
C ARG A 94 8.04 20.73 4.77
N LEU A 95 7.07 20.58 3.87
CA LEU A 95 6.91 21.47 2.71
C LEU A 95 6.68 22.91 3.16
N SER A 96 5.83 23.13 4.16
CA SER A 96 5.51 24.48 4.67
C SER A 96 6.71 25.20 5.29
N LYS A 97 7.67 24.44 5.83
CA LYS A 97 8.92 24.95 6.44
C LYS A 97 10.07 25.09 5.45
N GLY A 98 9.91 24.63 4.21
CA GLY A 98 10.99 24.59 3.21
C GLY A 98 12.07 23.54 3.52
N GLU A 99 11.71 22.49 4.29
CA GLU A 99 12.62 21.43 4.72
C GLU A 99 12.71 20.28 3.69
N CYS A 100 11.93 20.32 2.62
CA CYS A 100 12.00 19.38 1.51
C CYS A 100 11.80 20.07 0.14
N GLU A 101 12.35 19.44 -0.90
CA GLU A 101 12.13 19.88 -2.28
C GLU A 101 10.69 19.56 -2.71
N ALA A 102 9.99 20.54 -3.30
CA ALA A 102 8.60 20.38 -3.72
C ALA A 102 8.40 19.20 -4.69
N GLN A 103 9.36 18.97 -5.59
CA GLN A 103 9.30 17.86 -6.56
C GLN A 103 9.42 16.50 -5.88
N ALA A 104 10.38 16.34 -4.96
CA ALA A 104 10.48 15.12 -4.16
C ALA A 104 9.22 14.91 -3.30
N GLY A 105 8.59 16.01 -2.88
CA GLY A 105 7.38 15.95 -2.07
C GLY A 105 6.14 15.43 -2.79
N VAL A 106 5.92 15.85 -4.03
CA VAL A 106 4.82 15.32 -4.85
C VAL A 106 4.97 13.80 -5.03
N ILE A 107 6.18 13.34 -5.33
CA ILE A 107 6.46 11.91 -5.55
C ILE A 107 6.30 11.11 -4.26
N PHE A 108 6.68 11.67 -3.11
CA PHE A 108 6.44 11.03 -1.82
C PHE A 108 4.94 10.76 -1.58
N LEU A 109 4.09 11.75 -1.84
CA LEU A 109 2.64 11.63 -1.70
C LEU A 109 2.05 10.61 -2.69
N ASP A 110 2.55 10.59 -3.91
CA ASP A 110 2.11 9.61 -4.91
C ASP A 110 2.52 8.17 -4.52
N ILE A 111 3.71 7.99 -3.94
CA ILE A 111 4.17 6.69 -3.44
C ILE A 111 3.26 6.17 -2.32
N ILE A 112 3.01 6.97 -1.28
CA ILE A 112 2.17 6.51 -0.15
C ILE A 112 0.74 6.24 -0.59
N SER A 113 0.20 6.99 -1.55
CA SER A 113 -1.12 6.73 -2.13
C SER A 113 -1.17 5.43 -2.94
N ASN A 114 -0.13 5.08 -3.71
CA ASN A 114 -0.10 3.79 -4.39
C ASN A 114 0.04 2.62 -3.40
N LEU A 115 0.76 2.82 -2.30
CA LEU A 115 0.89 1.83 -1.24
C LEU A 115 -0.44 1.57 -0.51
N GLU A 116 -1.20 2.61 -0.17
CA GLU A 116 -2.54 2.48 0.40
C GLU A 116 -3.49 1.70 -0.52
N ARG A 117 -3.53 2.03 -1.83
CA ARG A 117 -4.35 1.28 -2.80
C ARG A 117 -3.98 -0.19 -2.91
N ILE A 118 -2.70 -0.55 -2.75
CA ILE A 118 -2.31 -1.97 -2.70
C ILE A 118 -2.92 -2.65 -1.46
N SER A 119 -2.95 -1.95 -0.33
CA SER A 119 -3.58 -2.45 0.90
C SER A 119 -5.11 -2.60 0.74
N ASP A 120 -5.78 -1.65 0.09
CA ASP A 120 -7.21 -1.75 -0.24
C ASP A 120 -7.54 -3.00 -1.06
N HIS A 121 -6.75 -3.25 -2.10
CA HIS A 121 -6.90 -4.44 -2.93
C HIS A 121 -6.61 -5.72 -2.14
N ALA A 122 -5.67 -5.69 -1.19
CA ALA A 122 -5.45 -6.80 -0.27
C ALA A 122 -6.69 -7.05 0.61
N GLN A 123 -7.31 -5.99 1.13
CA GLN A 123 -8.54 -6.06 1.91
C GLN A 123 -9.70 -6.65 1.09
N ASN A 124 -9.87 -6.25 -0.18
CA ASN A 124 -10.88 -6.84 -1.06
C ASN A 124 -10.69 -8.36 -1.21
N ILE A 125 -9.47 -8.81 -1.51
CA ILE A 125 -9.14 -10.22 -1.69
C ILE A 125 -9.50 -11.04 -0.44
N ALA A 126 -9.15 -10.52 0.74
CA ALA A 126 -9.49 -11.14 2.02
C ALA A 126 -10.99 -11.10 2.32
N GLY A 127 -11.67 -9.99 2.01
CA GLY A 127 -13.11 -9.80 2.16
C GLY A 127 -13.91 -10.83 1.38
N TYR A 128 -13.49 -11.15 0.16
CA TYR A 128 -14.11 -12.23 -0.63
C TYR A 128 -14.05 -13.60 0.08
N VAL A 129 -13.00 -13.88 0.88
CA VAL A 129 -12.85 -15.15 1.61
C VAL A 129 -13.85 -15.18 2.75
N ARG A 130 -13.93 -14.07 3.48
CA ARG A 130 -14.88 -13.87 4.57
C ARG A 130 -16.30 -14.11 4.06
N ASP A 131 -16.68 -13.47 2.97
CA ASP A 131 -18.04 -13.52 2.44
C ASP A 131 -18.41 -14.95 1.97
N GLU A 132 -17.45 -15.74 1.50
CA GLU A 132 -17.66 -17.15 1.16
C GLU A 132 -17.82 -18.08 2.37
N LYS A 133 -17.22 -17.74 3.50
CA LYS A 133 -17.33 -18.52 4.75
C LYS A 133 -18.55 -18.16 5.58
N MET A 134 -19.11 -16.97 5.37
CA MET A 134 -20.31 -16.49 6.04
C MET A 134 -21.60 -16.76 5.24
N ALA A 135 -21.49 -17.22 4.00
CA ALA A 135 -22.59 -17.68 3.15
C ALA A 135 -22.90 -19.16 3.38
#